data_AF-A0A7X7YC95-F1
#
_entry.id   AF-A0A7X7YC95-F1
#
_cell.length_a   1.000
_cell.length_b   1.000
_cell.length_c   1.000
_cell.angle_alpha   90.00
_cell.angle_beta   90.00
_cell.angle_gamma   90.00
#
_symmetry.space_group_name_H-M   'P 1'
#
loop_
_entity.id
_entity.type
_entity.pdbx_description
1 polymer ?
#
loop_
_entity_poly.entity_id
_entity_poly.type
_entity_poly.pdbx_seq_one_letter_code
_entity_poly.pdbx_strand_id
1 'polypeptide(L)'
;MFNVYYALNFNPFTNEIDTKYFFQSRDFVQASARLELLRQHKGIGLLNGEPGCGKSFVLRCFVSSLNKSLYKIVYIPITTLTVKEFYRALCDGLGIIPAYKKVDMYKQIQESIYTYVSKNITPVIIIDEVQFISNSILDDLRL
;
A
#
# COMPACT_ATOMS: atom_id res chain seq x y z
N MET A 1 -6.26 -31.33 10.60
CA MET A 1 -6.07 -32.11 11.85
C MET A 1 -6.10 -31.22 13.10
N PHE A 2 -5.40 -30.08 13.12
CA PHE A 2 -5.43 -29.12 14.24
C PHE A 2 -6.81 -28.46 14.48
N ASN A 3 -7.49 -28.00 13.42
CA ASN A 3 -8.78 -27.28 13.56
C ASN A 3 -9.88 -28.12 14.24
N VAL A 4 -9.97 -29.41 13.93
CA VAL A 4 -10.99 -30.32 14.52
C VAL A 4 -10.68 -30.60 15.99
N TYR A 5 -9.41 -30.73 16.35
CA TYR A 5 -8.99 -30.97 17.74
C TYR A 5 -9.29 -29.78 18.65
N TYR A 6 -9.12 -28.55 18.16
CA TYR A 6 -9.36 -27.31 18.91
C TYR A 6 -10.73 -26.66 18.62
N ALA A 7 -11.63 -27.35 17.90
CA ALA A 7 -12.94 -26.82 17.50
C ALA A 7 -12.90 -25.44 16.81
N LEU A 8 -11.87 -25.20 15.99
CA LEU A 8 -11.68 -23.94 15.26
C LEU A 8 -12.41 -23.98 13.91
N ASN A 9 -13.13 -22.91 13.59
CA ASN A 9 -13.86 -22.76 12.32
C ASN A 9 -12.94 -22.61 11.10
N PHE A 10 -11.71 -22.15 11.31
CA PHE A 10 -10.69 -21.99 10.27
C PHE A 10 -9.29 -22.11 10.90
N ASN A 11 -8.25 -22.18 10.07
CA ASN A 11 -6.86 -22.19 10.56
C ASN A 11 -6.42 -20.75 10.89
N PRO A 12 -6.18 -20.37 12.16
CA PRO A 12 -5.78 -19.02 12.53
C PRO A 12 -4.27 -18.76 12.32
N PHE A 13 -3.48 -19.80 12.01
CA PHE A 13 -2.03 -19.70 11.81
C PHE A 13 -1.65 -19.51 10.34
N THR A 14 -2.58 -19.08 9.50
CA THR A 14 -2.27 -18.70 8.13
C THR A 14 -1.55 -17.36 8.10
N ASN A 15 -0.59 -17.21 7.19
CA ASN A 15 0.09 -15.92 6.97
C ASN A 15 -0.89 -14.83 6.50
N GLU A 16 -2.02 -15.25 5.92
CA GLU A 16 -3.09 -14.39 5.45
C GLU A 16 -4.27 -14.49 6.42
N ILE A 17 -4.31 -13.57 7.38
CA ILE A 17 -5.48 -13.35 8.23
C ILE A 17 -6.37 -12.33 7.51
N ASP A 18 -7.64 -12.69 7.34
CA ASP A 18 -8.65 -11.79 6.78
C ASP A 18 -8.76 -10.52 7.63
N THR A 19 -8.79 -9.36 6.99
CA THR A 19 -8.90 -8.05 7.64
C THR A 19 -10.12 -7.93 8.57
N LYS A 20 -11.14 -8.79 8.42
CA LYS A 20 -12.30 -8.83 9.34
C LYS A 20 -11.98 -9.37 10.74
N TYR A 21 -10.88 -10.10 10.91
CA TYR A 21 -10.47 -10.67 12.20
C TYR A 21 -9.39 -9.84 12.90
N PHE A 22 -9.39 -8.53 12.71
CA PHE A 22 -8.40 -7.65 13.31
C PHE A 22 -8.56 -7.56 14.84
N PHE A 23 -7.44 -7.63 15.56
CA PHE A 23 -7.38 -7.35 16.99
C PHE A 23 -7.10 -5.86 17.20
N GLN A 24 -7.98 -5.17 17.92
CA GLN A 24 -7.87 -3.74 18.24
C GLN A 24 -6.86 -3.48 19.36
N SER A 25 -5.59 -3.78 19.11
CA SER A 25 -4.52 -3.37 20.03
C SER A 25 -4.42 -1.84 20.08
N ARG A 26 -3.82 -1.31 21.15
CA ARG A 26 -3.58 0.14 21.27
C ARG A 26 -2.77 0.66 20.07
N ASP A 27 -1.77 -0.09 19.64
CA ASP A 27 -0.93 0.26 18.49
C ASP A 27 -1.71 0.24 17.18
N PHE A 28 -2.60 -0.74 16.99
CA PHE A 28 -3.47 -0.82 15.81
C PHE A 28 -4.37 0.41 15.71
N VAL A 29 -5.05 0.77 16.82
CA VAL A 29 -5.95 1.93 16.88
C VAL A 29 -5.17 3.21 16.57
N GLN A 30 -4.00 3.36 17.17
CA GLN A 30 -3.11 4.49 16.96
C GLN A 30 -2.56 4.60 15.53
N ALA A 31 -2.18 3.49 14.90
CA ALA A 31 -1.71 3.47 13.52
C ALA A 31 -2.85 3.80 12.55
N SER A 32 -4.02 3.20 12.76
CA SER A 32 -5.21 3.43 11.93
C SER A 32 -5.68 4.88 11.98
N ALA A 33 -5.68 5.50 13.16
CA ALA A 33 -6.02 6.92 13.31
C ALA A 33 -5.06 7.85 12.55
N ARG A 34 -3.75 7.53 12.52
CA ARG A 34 -2.75 8.31 11.76
C ARG A 34 -2.90 8.13 10.24
N LEU A 35 -3.21 6.92 9.79
CA LEU A 35 -3.52 6.66 8.37
C LEU A 35 -4.78 7.41 7.93
N GLU A 36 -5.80 7.47 8.80
CA GLU A 36 -7.02 8.22 8.54
C GLU A 36 -6.78 9.74 8.48
N LEU A 37 -5.91 10.27 9.35
CA LEU A 37 -5.45 11.65 9.26
C LEU A 37 -4.73 11.93 7.93
N LEU A 38 -3.85 11.00 7.50
CA LEU A 38 -3.14 11.10 6.23
C LEU A 38 -4.12 11.10 5.03
N ARG A 39 -5.18 10.28 5.10
CA ARG A 39 -6.26 10.24 4.09
C ARG A 39 -6.92 11.61 3.91
N GLN A 40 -7.11 12.36 4.99
CA GLN A 40 -7.77 13.67 4.96
C GLN A 40 -6.84 14.78 4.44
N HIS A 41 -5.59 14.81 4.91
CA HIS A 41 -4.66 15.90 4.60
C HIS A 41 -3.88 15.73 3.30
N LYS A 42 -3.92 14.54 2.68
CA LYS A 42 -3.20 14.19 1.44
C LYS A 42 -1.71 14.51 1.53
N GLY A 43 -0.92 13.56 2.00
CA GLY A 43 0.52 13.73 2.13
C GLY A 43 1.27 12.40 2.12
N ILE A 44 2.55 12.47 2.49
CA ILE A 44 3.42 11.30 2.67
C ILE A 44 3.41 10.93 4.15
N GLY A 45 3.17 9.65 4.43
CA GLY A 45 3.24 9.10 5.78
C GLY A 45 4.21 7.92 5.83
N LEU A 46 4.96 7.83 6.93
CA LEU A 46 5.86 6.71 7.21
C LEU A 46 5.33 5.94 8.42
N LEU A 47 5.06 4.66 8.24
CA LEU A 47 4.70 3.75 9.33
C LEU A 47 5.93 2.92 9.70
N ASN A 48 6.53 3.20 10.85
CA ASN A 48 7.68 2.47 11.36
C ASN A 48 7.30 1.60 12.57
N GLY A 49 8.04 0.52 12.79
CA GLY A 49 7.86 -0.43 13.88
C GLY A 49 8.66 -1.70 13.62
N GLU A 50 8.84 -2.52 14.65
CA GLU A 50 9.61 -3.75 14.54
C GLU A 50 8.95 -4.79 13.61
N PRO A 51 9.71 -5.74 13.04
CA PRO A 51 9.14 -6.88 12.32
C PRO A 51 8.13 -7.64 13.19
N GLY A 52 6.99 -8.01 12.61
CA GLY A 52 5.94 -8.74 13.35
C GLY A 52 4.95 -7.88 14.15
N CYS A 53 5.14 -6.55 14.26
CA CYS A 53 4.19 -5.67 14.96
C CYS A 53 2.86 -5.41 14.22
N GLY A 54 2.63 -6.04 13.05
CA GLY A 54 1.38 -5.90 12.31
C GLY A 54 1.30 -4.70 11.36
N LYS A 55 2.43 -4.06 10.99
CA LYS A 55 2.46 -2.92 10.05
C LYS A 55 1.72 -3.20 8.74
N SER A 56 2.12 -4.26 8.03
CA SER A 56 1.48 -4.69 6.78
C SER A 56 0.01 -5.06 7.00
N PHE A 57 -0.34 -5.59 8.18
CA PHE A 57 -1.73 -5.92 8.49
C PHE A 57 -2.60 -4.67 8.68
N VAL A 58 -2.11 -3.65 9.38
CA VAL A 58 -2.78 -2.34 9.51
C VAL A 58 -2.96 -1.70 8.12
N LEU A 59 -1.93 -1.72 7.26
CA LEU A 59 -2.03 -1.20 5.90
C LEU A 59 -3.09 -1.95 5.08
N ARG A 60 -3.15 -3.28 5.17
CA ARG A 60 -4.21 -4.08 4.53
C ARG A 60 -5.60 -3.74 5.06
N CYS A 61 -5.76 -3.58 6.37
CA CYS A 61 -7.04 -3.18 6.97
C CYS A 61 -7.47 -1.78 6.50
N PHE A 62 -6.53 -0.84 6.40
CA PHE A 62 -6.77 0.49 5.85
C PHE A 62 -7.18 0.43 4.37
N VAL A 63 -6.48 -0.35 3.54
CA VAL A 63 -6.85 -0.57 2.13
C VAL A 63 -8.26 -1.15 2.00
N SER A 64 -8.61 -2.12 2.84
CA SER A 64 -9.95 -2.73 2.85
C SER A 64 -11.05 -1.76 3.28
N SER A 65 -10.75 -0.73 4.08
CA SER A 65 -11.75 0.26 4.52
C SER A 65 -11.99 1.37 3.48
N LEU A 66 -11.09 1.54 2.51
CA LEU A 66 -11.22 2.55 1.46
C LEU A 66 -12.26 2.17 0.40
N ASN A 67 -13.12 3.14 0.05
CA ASN A 67 -14.10 2.97 -1.01
C ASN A 67 -13.42 2.99 -2.39
N LYS A 68 -13.47 1.87 -3.12
CA LYS A 68 -12.87 1.69 -4.45
C LYS A 68 -13.38 2.66 -5.53
N SER A 69 -14.56 3.25 -5.34
CA SER A 69 -15.10 4.27 -6.26
C SER A 69 -14.50 5.65 -6.03
N LEU A 70 -13.99 5.92 -4.82
CA LEU A 70 -13.37 7.20 -4.45
C LEU A 70 -11.84 7.13 -4.42
N TYR A 71 -11.28 5.93 -4.31
CA TYR A 71 -9.84 5.71 -4.15
C TYR A 71 -9.30 4.71 -5.16
N LYS A 72 -8.20 5.10 -5.82
CA LYS A 72 -7.40 4.20 -6.66
C LYS A 72 -6.19 3.75 -5.86
N ILE A 73 -6.23 2.51 -5.38
CA ILE A 73 -5.19 1.97 -4.50
C ILE A 73 -4.12 1.29 -5.36
N VAL A 74 -2.86 1.63 -5.10
CA VAL A 74 -1.68 0.98 -5.67
C VAL A 74 -0.85 0.46 -4.52
N TYR A 75 -0.85 -0.87 -4.33
CA TYR A 75 -0.11 -1.53 -3.27
C TYR A 75 1.13 -2.21 -3.86
N ILE A 76 2.31 -1.76 -3.46
CA ILE A 76 3.59 -2.29 -3.92
C ILE A 76 4.30 -2.90 -2.71
N PRO A 77 4.26 -4.23 -2.54
CA PRO A 77 5.12 -4.91 -1.59
C PRO A 77 6.52 -4.96 -2.20
N ILE A 78 7.44 -4.10 -1.74
CA ILE A 78 8.78 -4.06 -2.33
C ILE A 78 9.60 -5.24 -1.84
N THR A 79 10.13 -5.99 -2.80
CA THR A 79 11.28 -6.88 -2.61
C THR A 79 12.34 -6.44 -3.61
N THR A 80 13.46 -5.86 -3.14
CA THR A 80 14.64 -5.46 -3.94
C THR A 80 14.35 -5.12 -5.41
N LEU A 81 13.62 -4.04 -5.67
CA LEU A 81 13.28 -3.59 -7.02
C LEU A 81 14.32 -2.59 -7.54
N THR A 82 14.65 -2.69 -8.82
CA THR A 82 15.36 -1.60 -9.53
C THR A 82 14.44 -0.40 -9.75
N VAL A 83 15.03 0.77 -10.00
CA VAL A 83 14.29 1.99 -10.34
C VAL A 83 13.27 1.73 -11.46
N LYS A 84 13.68 1.06 -12.54
CA LYS A 84 12.80 0.79 -13.68
C LYS A 84 11.62 -0.11 -13.32
N GLU A 85 11.85 -1.13 -12.49
CA GLU A 85 10.79 -2.05 -12.05
C GLU A 85 9.81 -1.34 -11.11
N PHE A 86 10.27 -0.42 -10.27
CA PHE A 86 9.39 0.41 -9.45
C PHE A 86 8.43 1.26 -10.29
N TYR A 87 8.96 1.97 -11.31
CA TYR A 87 8.11 2.75 -12.24
C TYR A 87 7.13 1.86 -12.99
N ARG A 88 7.56 0.67 -13.40
CA ARG A 88 6.69 -0.29 -14.07
C ARG A 88 5.57 -0.78 -13.15
N ALA A 89 5.88 -1.13 -11.90
CA ALA A 89 4.91 -1.54 -10.90
C ALA A 89 3.89 -0.43 -10.59
N LEU A 90 4.33 0.84 -10.57
CA LEU A 90 3.43 1.98 -10.46
C LEU A 90 2.49 2.10 -11.66
N CYS A 91 3.01 2.01 -12.89
CA CYS A 91 2.19 2.01 -14.10
C CYS A 91 1.15 0.89 -14.06
N ASP A 92 1.57 -0.34 -13.76
CA ASP A 92 0.70 -1.51 -13.69
C ASP A 92 -0.39 -1.31 -12.61
N GLY A 93 -0.02 -0.82 -11.42
CA GLY A 93 -0.96 -0.52 -10.35
C GLY A 93 -1.98 0.56 -10.71
N LEU A 94 -1.56 1.58 -11.47
CA LEU A 94 -2.43 2.62 -12.00
C LEU A 94 -3.27 2.15 -13.20
N GLY A 95 -3.01 0.96 -13.76
CA GLY A 95 -3.72 0.40 -14.92
C GLY A 95 -3.25 0.99 -16.25
N ILE A 96 -1.98 1.40 -16.33
CA ILE A 96 -1.36 1.99 -17.51
C ILE A 96 -0.42 0.95 -18.14
N ILE A 97 -0.36 0.92 -19.47
CA ILE A 97 0.64 0.12 -20.18
C ILE A 97 1.98 0.85 -20.12
N PRO A 98 3.01 0.29 -19.45
CA PRO A 98 4.26 0.98 -19.21
C PRO A 98 5.06 1.18 -20.51
N ALA A 99 5.51 2.42 -20.73
CA ALA A 99 6.47 2.74 -21.80
C ALA A 99 7.85 2.10 -21.54
N TYR A 100 8.68 2.02 -22.58
CA TYR A 100 10.02 1.43 -22.46
C TYR A 100 11.01 2.33 -21.70
N LYS A 101 10.90 3.65 -21.88
CA LYS A 101 11.79 4.65 -21.28
C LYS A 101 11.23 5.16 -19.96
N LYS A 102 12.11 5.37 -18.97
CA LYS A 102 11.77 5.92 -17.65
C LYS A 102 11.03 7.26 -17.74
N VAL A 103 11.52 8.16 -18.59
CA VAL A 103 10.94 9.51 -18.76
C VAL A 103 9.49 9.44 -19.26
N ASP A 104 9.19 8.50 -20.15
CA ASP A 104 7.84 8.32 -20.68
C ASP A 104 6.93 7.69 -19.63
N MET A 105 7.42 6.69 -18.87
CA MET A 105 6.68 6.12 -17.73
C MET A 105 6.36 7.19 -16.67
N TYR A 106 7.32 8.06 -16.36
CA TYR A 106 7.12 9.16 -15.41
C TYR A 106 5.98 10.08 -15.85
N LYS A 107 5.97 10.50 -17.13
CA LYS A 107 4.88 11.31 -17.70
C LYS A 107 3.54 10.59 -17.65
N GLN A 108 3.50 9.31 -18.03
CA GLN A 108 2.30 8.48 -17.98
C GLN A 108 1.71 8.40 -16.57
N ILE A 109 2.54 8.21 -15.55
CA ILE A 109 2.12 8.16 -14.14
C ILE A 109 1.52 9.51 -13.73
N GLN A 110 2.18 10.62 -14.05
CA GLN A 110 1.68 11.96 -13.74
C GLN A 110 0.32 12.20 -14.39
N GLU A 111 0.19 11.95 -15.70
CA GLU A 111 -1.06 12.10 -16.45
C GLU A 111 -2.20 11.24 -15.89
N SER A 112 -1.90 10.01 -15.49
CA SER A 112 -2.86 9.11 -14.87
C SER A 112 -3.33 9.63 -13.51
N ILE A 113 -2.42 10.10 -12.65
CA ILE A 113 -2.76 10.70 -11.37
C ILE A 113 -3.66 11.93 -11.58
N TYR A 114 -3.32 12.82 -12.51
CA TYR A 114 -4.19 13.96 -12.86
C TYR A 114 -5.56 13.53 -13.36
N THR A 115 -5.63 12.48 -14.17
CA THR A 115 -6.89 11.92 -14.67
C THR A 115 -7.76 11.32 -13.57
N TYR A 116 -7.17 10.69 -12.57
CA TYR A 116 -7.91 10.21 -11.40
C TYR A 116 -8.43 11.37 -10.55
N VAL A 117 -7.56 12.35 -10.26
CA VAL A 117 -7.92 13.52 -9.46
C VAL A 117 -9.03 14.33 -10.13
N SER A 118 -9.00 14.52 -11.45
CA SER A 118 -10.07 15.22 -12.19
C SER A 118 -11.42 14.50 -12.15
N LYS A 119 -11.41 13.18 -11.94
CA LYS A 119 -12.62 12.35 -11.73
C LYS A 119 -13.03 12.26 -10.25
N ASN A 120 -12.44 13.07 -9.36
CA ASN A 120 -12.61 12.98 -7.91
C ASN A 120 -12.22 11.62 -7.32
N ILE A 121 -11.34 10.88 -7.98
CA ILE A 121 -10.75 9.64 -7.49
C ILE A 121 -9.37 9.98 -6.92
N THR A 122 -9.14 9.67 -5.65
CA THR A 122 -7.85 9.94 -4.99
C THR A 122 -6.93 8.73 -5.13
N PRO A 123 -5.77 8.85 -5.81
CA PRO A 123 -4.77 7.79 -5.82
C PRO A 123 -4.14 7.63 -4.43
N VAL A 124 -4.00 6.39 -3.97
CA VAL A 124 -3.33 6.04 -2.71
C VAL A 124 -2.25 5.03 -3.06
N ILE A 125 -1.00 5.47 -2.98
CA ILE A 125 0.17 4.64 -3.27
C ILE A 125 0.75 4.18 -1.94
N ILE A 126 0.79 2.87 -1.73
CA ILE A 126 1.33 2.24 -0.53
C ILE A 126 2.53 1.43 -0.94
N ILE A 127 3.65 1.72 -0.28
CA ILE A 127 4.92 1.03 -0.47
C ILE A 127 5.20 0.28 0.83
N ASP A 128 5.04 -1.03 0.81
CA ASP A 128 5.38 -1.90 1.94
C ASP A 128 6.85 -2.32 1.83
N GLU A 129 7.49 -2.57 2.98
CA GLU A 129 8.91 -2.92 3.06
C GLU A 129 9.86 -1.89 2.39
N VAL A 130 9.51 -0.59 2.51
CA VAL A 130 10.21 0.54 1.87
C VAL A 130 11.70 0.62 2.22
N GLN A 131 12.16 0.01 3.31
CA GLN A 131 13.57 -0.02 3.68
C GLN A 131 14.47 -0.75 2.67
N PHE A 132 13.91 -1.55 1.76
CA PHE A 132 14.65 -2.19 0.67
C PHE A 132 14.72 -1.35 -0.61
N ILE A 133 14.12 -0.16 -0.61
CA ILE A 133 14.13 0.74 -1.77
C ILE A 133 15.51 1.39 -1.91
N SER A 134 15.98 1.61 -3.14
CA SER A 134 17.23 2.33 -3.36
C SER A 134 17.04 3.84 -3.12
N ASN A 135 18.08 4.50 -2.60
CA ASN A 135 18.07 5.96 -2.40
C ASN A 135 17.71 6.74 -3.67
N SER A 136 18.12 6.24 -4.84
CA SER A 136 17.78 6.85 -6.13
C SER A 136 16.27 6.95 -6.39
N ILE A 137 15.47 5.99 -5.91
CA ILE A 137 14.00 6.04 -6.03
C ILE A 137 13.43 7.03 -5.03
N LEU A 138 13.97 7.10 -3.81
CA LEU A 138 13.55 8.09 -2.82
C LEU A 138 13.84 9.51 -3.29
N ASP A 139 14.97 9.74 -3.93
CA ASP A 139 15.32 11.03 -4.52
C ASP A 139 14.41 11.40 -5.69
N ASP A 140 13.99 10.43 -6.51
CA ASP A 140 12.97 10.65 -7.54
C ASP A 140 11.56 10.95 -6.94
N LEU A 141 11.27 10.47 -5.73
CA LEU A 141 10.01 10.70 -5.00
C LEU A 141 10.02 11.98 -4.17
N ARG A 142 11.21 12.50 -3.83
CA ARG A 142 11.42 13.82 -3.24
C ARG A 142 11.15 14.89 -4.30
N LEU A 143 9.88 15.24 -4.47
CA LEU A 143 9.50 16.53 -5.03
C LEU A 143 10.05 17.66 -4.13
#